data_AF-A0AAW5WGK5-F1
#
_entry.id   AF-A0AAW5WGK5-F1
#
_cell.length_a   1.000
_cell.length_b   1.000
_cell.length_c   1.000
_cell.angle_alpha   90.00
_cell.angle_beta   90.00
_cell.angle_gamma   90.00
#
_symmetry.space_group_name_H-M   'P 1'
#
loop_
_entity.id
_entity.type
_entity.pdbx_description
1 polymer ?
#
loop_
_entity_poly.entity_id
_entity_poly.type
_entity_poly.pdbx_seq_one_letter_code
_entity_poly.pdbx_strand_id
1 'polypeptide(L)'
;MNIQQQRSLQKIMGMFDGDFQLSSQLYERHVELIESIRLHKLASTFDVVLDKGVRKEVLEAAKESPEFEELIDAYRREAMAIIAKWDLADQLDTARNAA
;
A
#
# COMPACT_ATOMS: atom_id res chain seq x y z
N MET A 1 0.55 -12.14 14.19
CA MET A 1 1.93 -12.48 13.78
C MET A 1 2.88 -12.22 14.95
N ASN A 2 3.76 -13.17 15.27
CA ASN A 2 4.79 -12.98 16.31
C ASN A 2 6.12 -12.46 15.72
N ILE A 3 7.07 -12.04 16.56
CA ILE A 3 8.37 -11.48 16.12
C ILE A 3 9.18 -12.47 15.27
N GLN A 4 9.09 -13.77 15.55
CA GLN A 4 9.82 -14.80 14.79
C GLN A 4 9.25 -14.95 13.38
N GLN A 5 7.92 -14.98 13.25
CA GLN A 5 7.22 -14.98 11.96
C GLN A 5 7.56 -13.74 11.17
N GLN A 6 7.51 -12.55 11.79
CA GLN A 6 7.86 -11.29 11.15
C GLN A 6 9.29 -11.31 10.57
N ARG A 7 10.26 -11.85 11.32
CA ARG A 7 11.64 -12.01 10.85
C ARG A 7 11.77 -13.04 9.72
N SER A 8 10.95 -14.10 9.70
CA SER A 8 10.90 -15.06 8.59
C SER A 8 10.46 -14.36 7.31
N LEU A 9 9.35 -13.61 7.37
CA LEU A 9 8.82 -12.88 6.22
C LEU A 9 9.83 -11.86 5.68
N GLN A 10 10.52 -11.12 6.56
CA GLN A 10 11.56 -10.17 6.15
C GLN A 10 12.72 -10.82 5.39
N LYS A 11 13.10 -12.06 5.73
CA LYS A 11 14.11 -12.80 4.97
C LYS A 11 13.62 -13.17 3.57
N ILE A 12 12.36 -13.59 3.44
CA ILE A 12 11.73 -13.91 2.16
C ILE A 12 11.66 -12.65 1.28
N MET A 13 11.25 -11.52 1.85
CA MET A 13 11.20 -10.24 1.12
C MET A 13 12.55 -9.82 0.56
N GLY A 14 13.66 -10.12 1.25
CA GLY A 14 15.01 -9.84 0.78
C GLY A 14 15.39 -10.59 -0.51
N MET A 15 14.61 -11.59 -0.92
CA MET A 15 14.82 -12.35 -2.16
C MET A 15 14.13 -11.72 -3.38
N PHE A 16 13.16 -10.82 -3.18
CA PHE A 16 12.33 -10.28 -4.27
C PHE A 16 13.14 -9.51 -5.32
N ASP A 17 14.16 -8.77 -4.90
CA ASP A 17 14.99 -7.97 -5.82
C ASP A 17 15.97 -8.83 -6.65
N GLY A 18 16.31 -10.02 -6.15
CA GLY A 18 17.30 -10.91 -6.77
C GLY A 18 16.71 -12.01 -7.64
N ASP A 19 15.39 -12.20 -7.61
CA ASP A 19 14.68 -13.24 -8.34
C ASP A 19 13.60 -12.63 -9.25
N PHE A 20 13.76 -12.81 -10.56
CA PHE A 20 12.84 -12.25 -11.56
C PHE A 20 11.40 -12.75 -11.41
N GLN A 21 11.21 -14.04 -11.07
CA GLN A 21 9.87 -14.60 -10.92
C GLN A 21 9.18 -14.02 -9.68
N LEU A 22 9.91 -13.91 -8.56
CA LEU A 22 9.37 -13.29 -7.35
C LEU A 22 9.08 -11.80 -7.54
N SER A 23 9.94 -11.08 -8.27
CA SER A 23 9.72 -9.68 -8.64
C SER A 23 8.46 -9.50 -9.48
N SER A 24 8.23 -10.40 -10.46
CA SER A 24 7.01 -10.38 -11.28
C SER A 24 5.75 -10.64 -10.44
N GLN A 25 5.77 -11.62 -9.54
CA GLN A 25 4.64 -11.91 -8.64
C GLN A 25 4.36 -10.73 -7.70
N LEU A 26 5.42 -10.09 -7.19
CA LEU A 26 5.27 -8.90 -6.36
C LEU A 26 4.62 -7.75 -7.12
N TYR A 27 5.03 -7.53 -8.37
CA TYR A 27 4.43 -6.51 -9.23
C TYR A 27 2.94 -6.78 -9.49
N GLU A 28 2.57 -8.01 -9.84
CA GLU A 28 1.16 -8.40 -10.04
C GLU A 28 0.33 -8.14 -8.79
N ARG A 29 0.85 -8.56 -7.62
CA ARG A 29 0.18 -8.34 -6.34
C ARG A 29 0.05 -6.86 -6.01
N HIS A 30 1.08 -6.07 -6.31
CA HIS A 30 1.08 -4.63 -6.09
C HIS A 30 -0.01 -3.93 -6.93
N VAL A 31 -0.13 -4.30 -8.21
CA VAL A 31 -1.16 -3.78 -9.12
C VAL A 31 -2.56 -4.11 -8.59
N GLU A 32 -2.81 -5.37 -8.24
CA GLU A 32 -4.09 -5.82 -7.68
C GLU A 32 -4.50 -5.00 -6.44
N LEU A 33 -3.55 -4.77 -5.52
CA LEU A 33 -3.81 -4.00 -4.31
C LEU A 33 -4.06 -2.51 -4.61
N ILE A 34 -3.33 -1.88 -5.54
CA ILE A 34 -3.58 -0.50 -5.96
C ILE A 34 -5.00 -0.34 -6.51
N GLU A 35 -5.44 -1.27 -7.36
CA GLU A 35 -6.77 -1.23 -7.99
C GLU A 35 -7.90 -1.35 -6.96
N SER A 36 -7.65 -1.96 -5.81
CA SER A 36 -8.62 -2.08 -4.72
C SER A 36 -8.89 -0.73 -3.99
N ILE A 37 -7.97 0.23 -4.07
CA ILE A 37 -8.05 1.49 -3.33
C ILE A 37 -8.67 2.60 -4.20
N ARG A 38 -9.85 3.05 -3.80
CA ARG A 38 -10.57 4.18 -4.43
C ARG A 38 -10.08 5.52 -3.87
N LEU A 39 -9.51 6.36 -4.73
CA LEU A 39 -8.94 7.67 -4.34
C LEU A 39 -9.94 8.56 -3.58
N HIS A 40 -11.20 8.64 -4.00
CA HIS A 40 -12.22 9.44 -3.31
C HIS A 40 -12.48 9.00 -1.86
N LYS A 41 -12.37 7.70 -1.56
CA LYS A 41 -12.51 7.18 -0.19
C LYS A 41 -11.30 7.51 0.68
N LEU A 42 -10.12 7.59 0.07
CA LEU A 42 -8.91 8.01 0.75
C LEU A 42 -8.94 9.53 1.02
N ALA A 43 -9.35 10.32 0.03
CA ALA A 43 -9.50 11.77 0.17
C ALA A 43 -10.53 12.16 1.24
N SER A 44 -11.61 11.39 1.43
CA SER A 44 -12.61 11.68 2.48
C SER A 44 -12.07 11.54 3.91
N THR A 45 -10.94 10.85 4.11
CA THR A 45 -10.31 10.77 5.45
C THR A 45 -9.84 12.13 5.96
N PHE A 46 -9.58 13.07 5.05
CA PHE A 46 -9.14 14.42 5.41
C PHE A 46 -10.28 15.33 5.86
N ASP A 47 -11.56 14.91 5.75
CA ASP A 47 -12.72 15.73 6.16
C ASP A 47 -12.69 16.09 7.65
N VAL A 48 -11.94 15.35 8.46
CA VAL A 48 -11.70 15.63 9.89
C VAL A 48 -11.08 17.01 10.15
N VAL A 49 -10.45 17.65 9.16
CA VAL A 49 -9.89 19.00 9.32
C VAL A 49 -10.97 20.09 9.34
N LEU A 50 -12.19 19.80 8.88
CA LEU A 50 -13.33 20.70 9.00
C LEU A 50 -13.65 20.99 10.47
N ASP A 51 -13.56 19.96 11.32
CA ASP A 51 -13.72 20.08 12.78
C ASP A 51 -12.59 20.90 13.44
N LYS A 52 -11.53 21.20 12.69
CA LYS A 52 -10.40 22.04 13.11
C LYS A 52 -10.48 23.46 12.54
N GLY A 53 -11.59 23.83 11.90
CA GLY A 53 -11.84 25.18 11.41
C GLY A 53 -11.37 25.45 9.98
N VAL A 54 -10.94 24.41 9.24
CA VAL A 54 -10.72 24.55 7.80
C VAL A 54 -12.07 24.75 7.12
N ARG A 55 -12.19 25.78 6.29
CA ARG A 55 -13.42 26.03 5.53
C ARG A 55 -13.59 24.98 4.43
N LYS A 56 -14.83 24.53 4.20
CA LYS A 56 -15.14 23.46 3.24
C LYS A 56 -14.63 23.78 1.84
N GLU A 57 -14.86 25.01 1.36
CA GLU A 57 -14.42 25.46 0.05
C GLU A 57 -12.90 25.45 -0.13
N VAL A 58 -12.14 25.67 0.95
CA VAL A 58 -10.67 25.60 0.93
C VAL A 58 -10.22 24.14 0.85
N LEU A 59 -10.87 23.25 1.60
CA LEU A 59 -10.57 21.82 1.59
C LEU A 59 -10.85 21.20 0.20
N GLU A 60 -12.01 21.50 -0.38
CA GLU A 60 -12.36 20.96 -1.70
C GLU A 60 -11.43 21.51 -2.79
N ALA A 61 -11.12 22.81 -2.79
CA ALA A 61 -10.14 23.38 -3.72
C ALA A 61 -8.74 22.76 -3.56
N ALA A 62 -8.34 22.42 -2.34
CA ALA A 62 -7.09 21.70 -2.10
C ALA A 62 -7.13 20.26 -2.63
N LYS A 63 -8.25 19.55 -2.48
CA LYS A 63 -8.39 18.16 -2.96
C LYS A 63 -8.44 18.06 -4.49
N GLU A 64 -8.94 19.09 -5.16
CA GLU A 64 -8.98 19.21 -6.62
C GLU A 64 -7.65 19.71 -7.21
N SER A 65 -6.67 20.04 -6.36
CA SER A 65 -5.39 20.53 -6.84
C SER A 65 -4.52 19.38 -7.38
N PRO A 66 -3.76 19.60 -8.46
CA PRO A 66 -2.87 18.56 -9.02
C PRO A 66 -1.88 18.03 -7.99
N GLU A 67 -1.36 18.90 -7.12
CA GLU A 67 -0.39 18.53 -6.09
C GLU A 67 -0.98 17.56 -5.07
N PHE A 68 -2.26 17.73 -4.72
CA PHE A 68 -2.95 16.81 -3.82
C PHE A 68 -3.24 15.48 -4.51
N GLU A 69 -3.75 15.50 -5.75
CA GLU A 69 -4.03 14.27 -6.50
C GLU A 69 -2.77 13.42 -6.70
N GLU A 70 -1.65 14.03 -7.10
CA GLU A 70 -0.36 13.37 -7.25
C GLU A 70 0.15 12.77 -5.94
N LEU A 71 0.04 13.52 -4.83
CA LEU A 71 0.44 13.06 -3.51
C LEU A 71 -0.38 11.84 -3.06
N ILE A 72 -1.69 11.89 -3.25
CA ILE A 72 -2.58 10.79 -2.85
C ILE A 72 -2.36 9.56 -3.75
N ASP A 73 -2.08 9.73 -5.04
CA ASP A 73 -1.71 8.61 -5.92
C ASP A 73 -0.39 7.97 -5.48
N ALA A 74 0.63 8.78 -5.17
CA ALA A 74 1.91 8.30 -4.67
C ALA A 74 1.76 7.56 -3.33
N TYR A 75 1.04 8.16 -2.37
CA TYR A 75 0.73 7.53 -1.08
C TYR A 75 0.06 6.18 -1.27
N ARG A 76 -0.95 6.09 -2.16
CA ARG A 76 -1.63 4.83 -2.47
C ARG A 76 -0.64 3.81 -3.00
N ARG A 77 0.17 4.16 -4.00
CA ARG A 77 1.14 3.23 -4.61
C ARG A 77 2.16 2.72 -3.60
N GLU A 78 2.77 3.62 -2.83
CA GLU A 78 3.81 3.25 -1.87
C GLU A 78 3.27 2.41 -0.71
N ALA A 79 2.10 2.79 -0.16
CA ALA A 79 1.45 2.01 0.89
C ALA A 79 1.12 0.58 0.40
N MET A 80 0.59 0.45 -0.83
CA MET A 80 0.27 -0.87 -1.39
C MET A 80 1.54 -1.67 -1.72
N ALA A 81 2.64 -1.03 -2.11
CA ALA A 81 3.92 -1.72 -2.34
C ALA A 81 4.44 -2.37 -1.05
N ILE A 82 4.33 -1.67 0.08
CA ILE A 82 4.69 -2.22 1.39
C ILE A 82 3.82 -3.42 1.72
N ILE A 83 2.49 -3.27 1.62
CA ILE A 83 1.54 -4.35 1.95
C ILE A 83 1.74 -5.56 1.03
N ALA A 84 1.94 -5.34 -0.28
CA ALA A 84 2.20 -6.41 -1.25
C ALA A 84 3.43 -7.24 -0.87
N LYS A 85 4.51 -6.59 -0.40
CA LYS A 85 5.72 -7.30 0.06
C LYS A 85 5.44 -8.19 1.26
N TRP A 86 4.68 -7.69 2.24
CA TRP A 86 4.28 -8.47 3.41
C TRP A 86 3.36 -9.64 3.06
N ASP A 87 2.35 -9.38 2.25
CA ASP A 87 1.36 -10.37 1.87
C ASP A 87 1.97 -11.49 1.02
N LEU A 88 2.76 -11.17 -0.01
CA LEU A 88 3.42 -12.18 -0.84
C LEU A 88 4.41 -13.02 -0.02
N ALA A 89 5.17 -12.41 0.88
CA ALA A 89 6.08 -13.16 1.75
C ALA A 89 5.33 -14.16 2.65
N ASP A 90 4.17 -13.75 3.19
CA ASP A 90 3.31 -14.60 4.02
C ASP A 90 2.71 -15.76 3.23
N GLN A 91 2.27 -15.52 1.99
CA GLN A 91 1.78 -16.55 1.07
C GLN A 91 2.86 -17.60 0.77
N LEU A 92 4.10 -17.17 0.51
CA LEU A 92 5.23 -18.06 0.24
C LEU A 92 5.66 -18.86 1.48
N ASP A 93 5.71 -18.23 2.66
CA ASP A 93 6.03 -18.93 3.92
C ASP A 93 4.98 -20.01 4.23
N THR A 94 3.71 -19.68 4.04
CA THR A 94 2.59 -20.61 4.24
C THR A 94 2.66 -21.78 3.26
N ALA A 95 2.90 -21.52 1.98
CA ALA A 95 3.04 -22.57 0.96
C ALA A 95 4.21 -23.52 1.26
N ARG A 96 5.34 -22.98 1.76
CA ARG A 96 6.49 -23.78 2.19
C ARG A 96 6.17 -24.68 3.38
N ASN A 97 5.40 -24.19 4.35
CA ASN A 97 5.04 -24.97 5.54
C ASN A 97 3.98 -26.06 5.25
N ALA A 98 3.29 -25.99 4.11
CA ALA A 98 2.28 -26.95 3.69
C ALA A 98 2.82 -28.08 2.79
N ALA A 99 4.07 -27.98 2.31
CA ALA A 99 4.78 -28.96 1.48
C ALA A 99 5.64 -29.90 2.34
#